data_AF-A0A1Q9Y903-F1
#
_entry.id   AF-A0A1Q9Y903-F1
#
_cell.length_a   1.000
_cell.length_b   1.000
_cell.length_c   1.000
_cell.angle_alpha   90.00
_cell.angle_beta   90.00
_cell.angle_gamma   90.00
#
_symmetry.space_group_name_H-M   'P 1'
#
loop_
_entity.id
_entity.type
_entity.pdbx_description
1 polymer ?
#
loop_
_entity_poly.entity_id
_entity_poly.type
_entity_poly.pdbx_seq_one_letter_code
_entity_poly.pdbx_strand_id
1 'polypeptide(L)'
;MNPDAYNRLRSHVDFLESLLTVLVIALFVLAIFGIHDALVIALAVAIAAGLLGLHHQHRKLSRYACSNCGQSPHYKFDHRTGEHCDPATAHCLQCGQRLSQ
;
A
#
# COMPACT_ATOMS: atom_id res chain seq x y z
N MET A 1 -13.21 4.02 -11.62
CA MET A 1 -12.56 5.05 -10.78
C MET A 1 -11.63 5.86 -11.67
N ASN A 2 -11.59 7.20 -11.55
CA ASN A 2 -10.69 8.01 -12.38
C ASN A 2 -9.22 7.55 -12.16
N PRO A 3 -8.42 7.32 -13.21
CA PRO A 3 -6.98 7.04 -13.12
C PRO A 3 -6.22 7.86 -12.07
N ASP A 4 -6.49 9.18 -12.00
CA ASP A 4 -5.86 10.06 -11.02
C ASP A 4 -6.24 9.76 -9.57
N ALA A 5 -7.48 9.31 -9.35
CA ALA A 5 -7.96 8.94 -8.02
C ALA A 5 -7.36 7.60 -7.57
N TYR A 6 -7.14 6.67 -8.51
CA TYR A 6 -6.42 5.44 -8.24
C TYR A 6 -4.96 5.70 -7.88
N ASN A 7 -4.26 6.52 -8.67
CA ASN A 7 -2.86 6.88 -8.38
C ASN A 7 -2.69 7.59 -7.04
N ARG A 8 -3.58 8.53 -6.72
CA ARG A 8 -3.57 9.17 -5.40
C ARG A 8 -3.80 8.17 -4.28
N LEU A 9 -4.77 7.27 -4.42
CA LEU A 9 -5.04 6.26 -3.41
C LEU A 9 -3.84 5.31 -3.23
N ARG A 10 -3.17 4.92 -4.33
CA ARG A 10 -1.99 4.06 -4.31
C ARG A 10 -0.82 4.74 -3.60
N SER A 11 -0.47 5.96 -4.00
CA SER A 11 0.60 6.74 -3.37
C SER A 11 0.33 6.97 -1.87
N HIS A 12 -0.93 7.19 -1.49
CA HIS A 12 -1.30 7.27 -0.08
C HIS A 12 -1.06 5.96 0.66
N VAL A 13 -1.39 4.80 0.07
CA VAL A 13 -1.14 3.48 0.68
C VAL A 13 0.34 3.22 0.84
N ASP A 14 1.15 3.45 -0.20
CA ASP A 14 2.60 3.22 -0.16
C ASP A 14 3.29 4.12 0.90
N PHE A 15 2.83 5.37 1.03
CA PHE A 15 3.29 6.27 2.10
C PHE A 15 2.89 5.76 3.48
N LEU A 16 1.63 5.33 3.65
CA LEU A 16 1.13 4.84 4.93
C LEU A 16 1.86 3.56 5.39
N GLU A 17 2.17 2.67 4.45
CA GLU A 17 2.94 1.44 4.69
C GLU A 17 4.37 1.76 5.15
N SER A 18 5.04 2.69 4.47
CA SER A 18 6.37 3.18 4.87
C SER A 18 6.33 3.83 6.26
N LEU A 19 5.34 4.67 6.53
CA LEU A 19 5.14 5.33 7.83
C LEU A 19 4.91 4.30 8.94
N LEU A 20 4.04 3.31 8.71
CA LEU A 20 3.77 2.24 9.67
C LEU A 20 5.02 1.44 10.00
N THR A 21 5.86 1.17 8.99
CA THR A 21 7.15 0.49 9.20
C THR A 21 8.03 1.27 10.17
N VAL A 22 8.14 2.59 9.97
CA VAL A 22 8.90 3.47 10.88
C VAL A 22 8.29 3.49 12.29
N LEU A 23 6.96 3.55 12.43
CA LEU A 23 6.29 3.53 13.73
C LEU A 23 6.48 2.21 14.47
N VAL A 24 6.48 1.08 13.77
CA VAL A 24 6.76 -0.23 14.37
C VAL A 24 8.19 -0.30 14.88
N ILE A 25 9.17 0.22 14.13
CA ILE A 25 10.56 0.31 14.59
C ILE A 25 10.64 1.18 15.85
N ALA A 26 9.98 2.35 15.86
CA ALA A 26 9.93 3.23 17.02
C ALA A 26 9.31 2.54 18.25
N LEU A 27 8.23 1.78 18.05
CA LEU A 27 7.59 1.00 19.12
C LEU A 27 8.56 -0.02 19.73
N PHE A 28 9.29 -0.76 18.89
CA PHE A 28 10.30 -1.71 19.34
C PHE A 28 11.40 -1.03 20.15
N VAL A 29 11.90 0.12 19.68
CA VAL A 29 12.91 0.91 20.40
C VAL A 29 12.37 1.31 21.77
N LEU A 30 11.18 1.91 21.84
CA LEU A 30 10.57 2.33 23.11
C LEU A 30 10.39 1.17 24.10
N ALA A 31 9.96 0.01 23.61
CA ALA A 31 9.78 -1.20 24.42
C ALA A 31 11.10 -1.73 24.97
N ILE A 32 12.18 -1.74 24.16
CA ILE A 32 13.50 -2.20 24.60
C ILE A 32 14.08 -1.27 25.68
N PHE A 33 13.90 0.05 25.55
CA PHE A 33 14.42 1.03 26.49
C PHE A 33 13.51 1.23 27.73
N GLY A 34 12.42 0.47 27.86
CA GLY A 34 11.52 0.53 29.02
C GLY A 34 10.84 1.88 29.20
N ILE A 35 10.61 2.61 28.10
CA ILE A 35 10.00 3.94 28.15
C ILE A 35 8.50 3.80 28.42
N HIS A 36 7.99 4.59 29.38
CA HIS A 36 6.59 4.71 29.81
C HIS A 36 5.55 3.87 29.06
N ASP A 37 4.94 2.91 29.76
CA ASP A 37 3.90 2.01 29.24
C ASP A 37 2.77 2.75 28.50
N ALA A 38 2.35 3.92 28.99
CA ALA A 38 1.31 4.72 28.35
C ALA A 38 1.68 5.18 26.94
N LEU A 39 2.95 5.53 26.69
CA LEU A 39 3.43 5.96 25.38
C LEU A 39 3.49 4.77 24.41
N VAL A 40 3.97 3.62 24.89
CA VAL A 40 4.03 2.37 24.11
C VAL A 40 2.63 1.92 23.71
N ILE A 41 1.67 1.95 24.64
CA ILE A 41 0.27 1.61 24.38
C ILE A 41 -0.35 2.57 23.36
N ALA A 42 -0.16 3.89 23.54
CA ALA A 42 -0.70 4.88 22.60
C ALA A 42 -0.15 4.68 21.18
N LEU A 43 1.16 4.42 21.05
CA LEU A 43 1.79 4.14 19.77
C LEU A 43 1.28 2.84 19.15
N ALA A 44 1.12 1.78 19.94
CA ALA A 44 0.56 0.51 19.46
C ALA A 44 -0.87 0.67 18.92
N VAL A 45 -1.71 1.46 19.61
CA VAL A 45 -3.08 1.77 19.15
C VAL A 45 -3.04 2.57 17.84
N ALA A 46 -2.15 3.55 17.72
CA ALA A 46 -2.00 4.32 16.48
C ALA A 46 -1.57 3.44 15.29
N ILE A 47 -0.63 2.52 15.51
CA ILE A 47 -0.20 1.53 14.50
C ILE A 47 -1.38 0.63 14.11
N ALA A 48 -2.13 0.11 15.09
CA ALA A 48 -3.29 -0.75 14.83
C ALA A 48 -4.37 -0.03 14.00
N ALA A 49 -4.68 1.23 14.32
CA ALA A 49 -5.61 2.05 13.54
C ALA A 49 -5.12 2.28 12.11
N GLY A 50 -3.82 2.58 11.94
CA GLY A 50 -3.20 2.73 10.62
C GLY A 50 -3.27 1.45 9.79
N LEU A 51 -2.97 0.30 10.39
CA LEU A 51 -3.07 -1.01 9.73
C LEU A 51 -4.50 -1.32 9.28
N LEU A 52 -5.50 -0.99 10.10
CA LEU A 52 -6.90 -1.20 9.74
C LEU A 52 -7.30 -0.33 8.53
N GLY A 53 -6.85 0.92 8.51
CA GLY A 53 -7.02 1.84 7.38
C GLY A 53 -6.34 1.33 6.12
N LEU A 54 -5.08 0.90 6.23
CA LEU A 54 -4.30 0.31 5.14
C LEU A 54 -5.00 -0.94 4.58
N HIS A 55 -5.48 -1.83 5.45
CA HIS A 55 -6.19 -3.05 5.03
C HIS A 55 -7.45 -2.71 4.22
N HIS A 56 -8.21 -1.71 4.65
CA HIS A 56 -9.40 -1.27 3.93
C HIS A 56 -9.05 -0.66 2.56
N GLN A 57 -7.97 0.12 2.47
CA GLN A 57 -7.48 0.69 1.22
C GLN A 57 -6.92 -0.39 0.27
N HIS A 58 -6.17 -1.37 0.78
CA HIS A 58 -5.72 -2.53 0.00
C HIS A 58 -6.89 -3.34 -0.57
N ARG A 59 -7.95 -3.59 0.22
CA ARG A 59 -9.16 -4.24 -0.29
C ARG A 59 -9.87 -3.44 -1.40
N LYS A 60 -9.74 -2.11 -1.40
CA LYS A 60 -10.25 -1.27 -2.49
C LYS A 60 -9.37 -1.39 -3.74
N LEU A 61 -8.05 -1.40 -3.56
CA LEU A 61 -7.09 -1.55 -4.66
C LEU A 61 -7.11 -2.94 -5.29
N SER A 62 -7.29 -4.00 -4.49
CA SER A 62 -7.33 -5.39 -4.97
C SER A 62 -8.53 -5.69 -5.84
N ARG A 63 -9.63 -4.92 -5.71
CA ARG A 63 -10.78 -5.00 -6.65
C ARG A 63 -10.42 -4.60 -8.08
N TYR A 64 -9.32 -3.88 -8.26
CA TYR A 64 -8.82 -3.53 -9.58
C TYR A 64 -7.78 -4.53 -10.09
N ALA A 65 -7.37 -5.53 -9.31
CA ALA A 65 -6.39 -6.52 -9.73
C ALA A 65 -6.82 -7.22 -11.03
N CYS A 66 -5.84 -7.49 -11.89
CA CYS A 66 -6.06 -8.21 -13.13
C CYS A 66 -6.58 -9.63 -12.84
N SER A 67 -7.67 -10.02 -13.49
CA SER A 67 -8.30 -11.33 -13.27
C SER A 67 -7.46 -12.51 -13.74
N ASN A 68 -6.51 -12.34 -14.68
CA ASN A 68 -5.56 -13.41 -15.06
C ASN A 68 -4.48 -13.64 -14.01
N CYS A 69 -3.74 -12.57 -13.68
CA CYS A 69 -2.45 -12.70 -13.03
C CYS A 69 -2.48 -12.21 -11.58
N GLY A 70 -3.61 -11.66 -11.11
CA GLY A 70 -3.79 -11.16 -9.76
C GLY A 70 -2.96 -9.91 -9.42
N GLN A 71 -2.13 -9.43 -10.36
CA GLN A 71 -1.35 -8.22 -10.13
C GLN A 71 -2.21 -6.97 -10.30
N SER A 72 -1.82 -5.90 -9.61
CA SER A 72 -2.45 -4.61 -9.86
C SER A 72 -2.23 -4.20 -11.32
N PRO A 73 -3.30 -3.79 -12.02
CA PRO A 73 -3.34 -3.63 -13.48
C PRO A 73 -2.29 -2.67 -14.01
N HIS A 74 -1.96 -1.68 -13.20
CA HIS A 74 -1.10 -0.56 -13.52
C HIS A 74 0.25 -0.69 -12.83
N TYR A 75 0.73 -1.90 -12.56
CA TYR A 75 2.04 -2.10 -11.95
C TYR A 75 2.83 -3.08 -12.79
N LYS A 76 4.02 -2.67 -13.22
CA LYS A 76 5.01 -3.53 -13.82
C LYS A 76 6.36 -3.23 -13.19
N PHE A 77 6.99 -4.26 -12.66
CA PHE A 77 8.37 -4.17 -12.21
C PHE A 77 9.30 -4.50 -13.39
N ASP A 78 10.07 -3.54 -13.86
CA ASP A 78 11.14 -3.77 -14.83
C ASP A 78 12.49 -3.73 -14.10
N HIS A 79 13.24 -4.83 -14.14
CA HIS A 79 14.54 -4.95 -13.50
C HIS A 79 15.59 -3.95 -14.01
N ARG A 80 15.38 -3.32 -15.17
CA ARG A 80 16.28 -2.28 -15.71
C ARG A 80 15.84 -0.86 -15.41
N THR A 81 14.54 -0.60 -15.40
CA THR A 81 13.98 0.77 -15.32
C THR A 81 13.22 1.05 -14.02
N GLY A 82 13.09 0.04 -13.15
CA GLY A 82 12.37 0.14 -11.89
C GLY A 82 10.87 -0.08 -12.04
N GLU A 83 10.11 0.45 -11.08
CA GLU A 83 8.66 0.32 -11.05
C GLU A 83 8.00 1.26 -12.06
N HIS A 84 7.18 0.69 -12.94
CA HIS A 84 6.35 1.43 -13.89
C HIS A 84 4.87 1.31 -13.50
N CYS A 85 4.24 2.47 -13.32
CA CYS A 85 2.81 2.59 -13.07
C CYS A 85 2.12 3.48 -14.10
N ASP A 86 1.32 2.88 -14.99
CA ASP A 86 0.49 3.63 -15.95
C ASP A 86 -1.01 3.32 -15.76
N PRO A 87 -1.75 4.21 -15.06
CA PRO A 87 -3.19 4.04 -14.80
C PRO A 87 -4.07 4.28 -16.02
N ALA A 88 -3.52 4.83 -17.12
CA ALA A 88 -4.28 5.15 -18.33
C ALA A 88 -4.35 3.96 -19.30
N THR A 89 -3.63 2.87 -19.02
CA THR A 89 -3.63 1.69 -19.88
C THR A 89 -4.89 0.85 -19.70
N ALA A 90 -5.57 0.57 -20.82
CA ALA A 90 -6.70 -0.36 -20.88
C ALA A 90 -6.28 -1.85 -20.72
N HIS A 91 -4.99 -2.10 -20.48
CA HIS A 91 -4.37 -3.41 -20.44
C HIS A 91 -3.53 -3.56 -19.17
N CYS A 92 -3.52 -4.75 -18.58
CA CYS A 92 -2.60 -5.07 -17.49
C CYS A 92 -1.16 -4.98 -18.00
N LEU A 93 -0.31 -4.20 -17.33
CA LEU A 93 1.09 -4.01 -17.74
C LEU A 93 1.94 -5.28 -17.56
N GLN A 94 1.49 -6.24 -16.75
CA GLN A 94 2.20 -7.48 -16.47
C GLN A 94 1.89 -8.59 -17.49
N CYS A 95 0.62 -8.85 -17.80
CA CYS A 95 0.19 -9.97 -18.65
C CYS A 95 -0.47 -9.54 -19.98
N GLY A 96 -0.66 -8.23 -20.20
CA GLY A 96 -1.27 -7.67 -21.41
C GLY A 96 -2.79 -7.86 -21.53
N GLN A 97 -3.43 -8.52 -20.57
CA GLN A 97 -4.88 -8.76 -20.62
C GLN A 97 -5.64 -7.43 -20.58
N ARG A 98 -6.67 -7.27 -21.42
CA ARG A 98 -7.59 -6.13 -21.34
C ARG A 98 -8.31 -6.14 -20.00
N LEU A 99 -8.31 -4.99 -19.35
CA LEU A 99 -9.08 -4.77 -18.14
C LEU A 99 -10.49 -4.44 -18.58
N SER A 100 -11.43 -5.36 -18.34
CA SER A 100 -12.85 -5.07 -18.52
C SER A 100 -13.24 -3.93 -17.57
N GLN A 101 -13.86 -2.89 -18.13
CA GLN A 101 -14.26 -1.66 -17.42
C GLN A 101 -15.00 -1.92 -16.10
#